data_AF-A0A841PR02-F1
#
_entry.id   AF-A0A841PR02-F1
#
_cell.length_a   1.000
_cell.length_b   1.000
_cell.length_c   1.000
_cell.angle_alpha   90.00
_cell.angle_beta   90.00
_cell.angle_gamma   90.00
#
_symmetry.space_group_name_H-M   'P 1'
#
loop_
_entity.id
_entity.type
_entity.pdbx_description
1 polymer ?
#
loop_
_entity_poly.entity_id
_entity_poly.type
_entity_poly.pdbx_seq_one_letter_code
_entity_poly.pdbx_strand_id
1 'polypeptide(L)'
;MYVDQFPKAYMDWIKTLEMEGERESVLQATIEGLSTIPSHYTARAEVAEKLSEIGEELGDLKLKLKGFREGFYFNPSMKYLLDLYMTAHEEGCFDEIREEVEERMIELKNKGKNSASLLDIERKRATFNEKVFYYTHLLGGNYEKVFHMCEGKDPLG
;
A
#
# COMPACT_ATOMS: atom_id res chain seq x y z
N MET A 1 -7.70 -19.04 -17.10
CA MET A 1 -6.38 -18.40 -17.29
C MET A 1 -5.59 -18.60 -16.01
N TYR A 2 -4.36 -19.13 -16.08
CA TYR A 2 -3.55 -19.69 -14.98
C TYR A 2 -2.95 -18.64 -14.02
N VAL A 3 -3.65 -17.53 -13.75
CA VAL A 3 -3.06 -16.35 -13.09
C VAL A 3 -2.76 -16.57 -11.62
N ASP A 4 -3.52 -17.44 -10.95
CA ASP A 4 -3.24 -17.85 -9.56
C ASP A 4 -1.97 -18.70 -9.41
N GLN A 5 -1.39 -19.20 -10.52
CA GLN A 5 -0.25 -20.11 -10.47
C GLN A 5 1.10 -19.41 -10.52
N PHE A 6 1.22 -18.20 -11.09
CA PHE A 6 2.50 -17.48 -11.19
C PHE A 6 2.37 -15.93 -11.08
N PRO A 7 1.99 -15.38 -9.92
CA PRO A 7 1.89 -13.92 -9.71
C PRO A 7 3.20 -13.16 -10.03
N LYS A 8 4.36 -13.79 -9.82
CA LYS A 8 5.68 -13.20 -10.13
C LYS A 8 5.94 -13.04 -11.63
N ALA A 9 5.24 -13.79 -12.49
CA ALA A 9 5.40 -13.67 -13.94
C ALA A 9 5.01 -12.28 -14.46
N TYR A 10 4.08 -11.59 -13.79
CA TYR A 10 3.77 -10.19 -14.11
C TYR A 10 4.97 -9.27 -13.88
N MET A 11 5.73 -9.48 -12.79
CA MET A 11 6.93 -8.67 -12.53
C MET A 11 8.05 -8.98 -13.51
N ASP A 12 8.22 -10.24 -13.91
CA ASP A 12 9.19 -10.61 -14.95
C ASP A 12 8.81 -10.03 -16.32
N TRP A 13 7.52 -10.02 -16.65
CA TRP A 13 7.01 -9.39 -17.86
C TRP A 13 7.21 -7.87 -17.86
N ILE A 14 6.82 -7.19 -16.78
CA ILE A 14 7.03 -5.74 -16.61
C ILE A 14 8.51 -5.37 -16.79
N LYS A 15 9.42 -6.09 -16.12
CA LYS A 15 10.87 -5.84 -16.24
C LYS A 15 11.40 -6.03 -17.66
N THR A 16 10.88 -7.03 -18.38
CA THR A 16 11.27 -7.27 -19.77
C THR A 16 10.87 -6.09 -20.65
N LEU A 17 9.63 -5.60 -20.51
CA LEU A 17 9.14 -4.42 -21.24
C LEU A 17 9.92 -3.14 -20.88
N GLU A 18 10.32 -2.98 -19.62
CA GLU A 18 11.17 -1.85 -19.19
C GLU A 18 12.53 -1.87 -19.90
N MET A 19 13.15 -3.06 -20.03
CA MET A 19 14.42 -3.22 -20.74
C MET A 19 14.32 -2.90 -22.24
N GLU A 20 13.14 -3.12 -22.83
CA GLU A 20 12.84 -2.80 -24.23
C GLU A 20 12.47 -1.32 -24.45
N GLY A 21 12.25 -0.56 -23.36
CA GLY A 21 11.90 0.86 -23.40
C GLY A 21 10.44 1.14 -23.78
N GLU A 22 9.58 0.12 -23.73
CA GLU A 22 8.17 0.22 -24.12
C GLU A 22 7.29 0.76 -22.99
N ARG A 23 7.38 2.06 -22.70
CA ARG A 23 6.72 2.68 -21.53
C ARG A 23 5.19 2.48 -21.49
N GLU A 24 4.52 2.54 -22.64
CA GLU A 24 3.07 2.34 -22.71
C GLU A 24 2.69 0.88 -22.40
N SER A 25 3.47 -0.08 -22.92
CA SER A 25 3.34 -1.50 -22.62
C SER A 25 3.59 -1.78 -21.12
N VAL A 26 4.59 -1.12 -20.52
CA VAL A 26 4.88 -1.23 -19.07
C VAL A 26 3.68 -0.75 -18.24
N LEU A 27 3.09 0.41 -18.58
CA LEU A 27 1.92 0.92 -17.88
C LEU A 27 0.72 -0.04 -18.02
N GLN A 28 0.46 -0.54 -19.23
CA GLN A 28 -0.63 -1.47 -19.48
C GLN A 28 -0.44 -2.78 -18.69
N ALA A 29 0.75 -3.38 -18.72
CA ALA A 29 1.07 -4.59 -17.95
C ALA A 29 0.93 -4.36 -16.43
N THR A 30 1.29 -3.18 -15.94
CA THR A 30 1.15 -2.80 -14.53
C THR A 30 -0.33 -2.68 -14.12
N ILE A 31 -1.16 -2.00 -14.93
CA ILE A 31 -2.61 -1.89 -14.68
C ILE A 31 -3.28 -3.26 -14.74
N GLU A 32 -2.88 -4.11 -15.69
CA GLU A 32 -3.38 -5.47 -15.80
C GLU A 32 -2.98 -6.31 -14.58
N GLY A 33 -1.72 -6.22 -14.14
CA GLY A 33 -1.21 -6.90 -12.96
C GLY A 33 -2.02 -6.56 -11.70
N LEU A 34 -2.32 -5.27 -11.47
CA LEU A 34 -3.18 -4.85 -10.35
C LEU A 34 -4.63 -5.30 -10.50
N SER A 35 -5.14 -5.45 -11.71
CA SER A 35 -6.52 -5.91 -11.91
C SER A 35 -6.65 -7.43 -11.73
N THR A 36 -5.57 -8.17 -11.94
CA THR A 36 -5.60 -9.63 -12.06
C THR A 36 -5.00 -10.34 -10.84
N ILE A 37 -3.91 -9.82 -10.26
CA ILE A 37 -3.26 -10.44 -9.11
C ILE A 37 -4.12 -10.23 -7.86
N PRO A 38 -4.55 -11.28 -7.15
CA PRO A 38 -5.37 -11.12 -5.95
C PRO A 38 -4.67 -10.31 -4.85
N SER A 39 -5.45 -9.59 -4.04
CA SER A 39 -4.97 -8.61 -3.06
C SER A 39 -4.08 -9.14 -1.92
N HIS A 40 -3.89 -10.45 -1.84
CA HIS A 40 -3.13 -11.13 -0.78
C HIS A 40 -1.78 -11.70 -1.25
N TYR A 41 -1.35 -11.40 -2.49
CA TYR A 41 -0.07 -11.81 -3.04
C TYR A 41 0.95 -10.66 -2.99
N THR A 42 2.19 -10.98 -2.61
CA THR A 42 3.31 -9.99 -2.56
C THR A 42 3.57 -9.32 -3.88
N ALA A 43 3.42 -10.05 -4.99
CA ALA A 43 3.60 -9.52 -6.34
C ALA A 43 2.69 -8.32 -6.62
N ARG A 44 1.48 -8.25 -6.04
CA ARG A 44 0.59 -7.10 -6.23
C ARG A 44 1.20 -5.80 -5.66
N ALA A 45 1.93 -5.89 -4.56
CA ALA A 45 2.60 -4.72 -3.97
C ALA A 45 3.80 -4.25 -4.81
N GLU A 46 4.55 -5.18 -5.38
CA GLU A 46 5.63 -4.84 -6.32
C GLU A 46 5.08 -4.15 -7.58
N VAL A 47 3.95 -4.64 -8.11
CA VAL A 47 3.24 -3.98 -9.22
C VAL A 47 2.68 -2.62 -8.80
N ALA A 48 2.19 -2.47 -7.56
CA ALA A 48 1.71 -1.20 -7.03
C ALA A 48 2.84 -0.16 -6.88
N GLU A 49 4.02 -0.58 -6.43
CA GLU A 49 5.21 0.28 -6.36
C GLU A 49 5.62 0.73 -7.77
N LYS A 50 5.63 -0.19 -8.73
CA LYS A 50 5.87 0.15 -10.14
C LYS A 50 4.85 1.17 -10.67
N LEU A 51 3.57 1.03 -10.34
CA LEU A 51 2.55 2.00 -10.73
C LEU A 51 2.84 3.39 -10.16
N SER A 52 3.29 3.46 -8.90
CA SER A 52 3.65 4.74 -8.29
C SER A 52 4.86 5.41 -8.94
N GLU A 53 5.87 4.62 -9.33
CA GLU A 53 7.04 5.11 -10.08
C GLU A 53 6.64 5.65 -11.45
N ILE A 54 5.79 4.93 -12.20
CA ILE A 54 5.29 5.41 -13.50
C ILE A 54 4.46 6.69 -13.33
N GLY A 55 3.64 6.77 -12.29
CA GLY A 55 2.87 7.99 -11.97
C GLY A 55 3.76 9.19 -11.70
N GLU A 56 4.85 9.00 -10.95
CA GLU A 56 5.86 10.05 -10.71
C GLU A 56 6.53 10.50 -12.02
N GLU A 57 7.00 9.56 -12.84
CA GLU A 57 7.67 9.86 -14.11
C GLU A 57 6.77 10.62 -15.10
N LEU A 58 5.47 10.33 -15.09
CA LEU A 58 4.48 10.98 -15.95
C LEU A 58 3.94 12.29 -15.35
N GLY A 59 4.24 12.60 -14.08
CA GLY A 59 3.58 13.68 -13.34
C GLY A 59 2.08 13.46 -13.13
N ASP A 60 1.62 12.20 -13.18
CA ASP A 60 0.23 11.81 -12.93
C ASP A 60 0.04 11.44 -11.46
N LEU A 61 -0.35 12.43 -10.67
CA LEU A 61 -0.59 12.29 -9.24
C LEU A 61 -1.68 11.26 -8.91
N LYS A 62 -2.70 11.08 -9.77
CA LYS A 62 -3.74 10.06 -9.56
C LYS A 62 -3.19 8.67 -9.70
N LEU A 63 -2.35 8.46 -10.70
CA LEU A 63 -1.69 7.18 -10.94
C LEU A 63 -0.72 6.86 -9.79
N LYS A 64 0.07 7.86 -9.38
CA LYS A 64 0.98 7.79 -8.23
C LYS A 64 0.23 7.42 -6.94
N LEU A 65 -0.85 8.14 -6.66
CA LEU A 65 -1.71 7.91 -5.49
C LEU A 65 -2.30 6.50 -5.48
N LYS A 66 -2.78 6.01 -6.63
CA LYS A 66 -3.31 4.65 -6.77
C LYS A 66 -2.25 3.60 -6.42
N GLY A 67 -1.01 3.79 -6.89
CA GLY A 67 0.12 2.92 -6.56
C GLY A 67 0.39 2.88 -5.05
N PHE A 68 0.53 4.04 -4.41
CA PHE A 68 0.75 4.09 -2.96
C PHE A 68 -0.41 3.58 -2.13
N ARG A 69 -1.66 3.78 -2.58
CA ARG A 69 -2.85 3.25 -1.90
C ARG A 69 -2.83 1.72 -1.87
N GLU A 70 -2.56 1.07 -3.00
CA GLU A 70 -2.42 -0.38 -3.09
C GLU A 70 -1.20 -0.89 -2.29
N GLY A 71 -0.06 -0.18 -2.37
CA GLY A 71 1.15 -0.49 -1.62
C GLY A 71 0.93 -0.45 -0.10
N PHE A 72 0.27 0.60 0.40
CA PHE A 72 -0.11 0.73 1.81
C PHE A 72 -1.08 -0.38 2.23
N TYR A 73 -2.08 -0.69 1.41
CA TYR A 73 -3.05 -1.74 1.72
C TYR A 73 -2.38 -3.11 1.95
N PHE A 74 -1.35 -3.42 1.17
CA PHE A 74 -0.60 -4.66 1.29
C PHE A 74 0.48 -4.64 2.39
N ASN A 75 1.25 -3.55 2.48
CA ASN A 75 2.33 -3.42 3.44
C ASN A 75 2.26 -2.08 4.18
N PRO A 76 1.38 -1.95 5.18
CA PRO A 76 1.28 -0.73 5.98
C PRO A 76 2.62 -0.47 6.67
N SER A 77 3.33 0.54 6.18
CA SER A 77 4.65 0.93 6.65
C SER A 77 4.74 2.45 6.72
N MET A 78 5.74 2.96 7.44
CA MET A 78 5.92 4.40 7.54
C MET A 78 6.22 5.05 6.18
N LYS A 79 7.01 4.39 5.32
CA LYS A 79 7.30 4.84 3.94
C LYS A 79 5.98 5.06 3.19
N TYR A 80 5.18 4.01 3.05
CA TYR A 80 3.91 4.07 2.33
C TYR A 80 2.91 5.07 2.92
N LEU A 81 2.87 5.23 4.25
CA LEU A 81 1.97 6.20 4.87
C LEU A 81 2.37 7.65 4.50
N LEU A 82 3.67 7.99 4.58
CA LEU A 82 4.15 9.33 4.23
C LEU A 82 3.93 9.62 2.75
N ASP A 83 4.34 8.69 1.88
CA ASP A 83 4.22 8.84 0.43
C ASP A 83 2.74 9.01 0.02
N LEU A 84 1.84 8.22 0.62
CA LEU A 84 0.41 8.29 0.37
C LEU A 84 -0.19 9.63 0.85
N TYR A 85 0.13 10.07 2.06
CA TYR A 85 -0.38 11.31 2.63
C TYR A 85 0.13 12.55 1.90
N MET A 86 1.42 12.58 1.54
CA MET A 86 2.00 13.68 0.76
C MET A 86 1.35 13.76 -0.62
N THR A 87 1.23 12.64 -1.32
CA THR A 87 0.59 12.59 -2.64
C THR A 87 -0.89 12.97 -2.56
N ALA A 88 -1.61 12.55 -1.52
CA ALA A 88 -3.01 12.91 -1.32
C ALA A 88 -3.21 14.41 -1.01
N HIS A 89 -2.26 15.03 -0.31
CA HIS A 89 -2.26 16.48 -0.12
C HIS A 89 -2.04 17.23 -1.44
N GLU A 90 -1.09 16.78 -2.27
CA GLU A 90 -0.82 17.36 -3.58
C GLU A 90 -2.01 17.23 -4.53
N GLU A 91 -2.69 16.08 -4.53
CA GLU A 91 -3.90 15.82 -5.34
C GLU A 91 -5.18 16.45 -4.76
N GLY A 92 -5.14 16.93 -3.51
CA GLY A 92 -6.27 17.59 -2.85
C GLY A 92 -7.35 16.65 -2.30
N CYS A 93 -7.02 15.37 -2.08
CA CYS A 93 -7.94 14.34 -1.57
C CYS A 93 -7.49 13.76 -0.20
N PHE A 94 -6.77 14.56 0.60
CA PHE A 94 -6.18 14.09 1.87
C PHE A 94 -7.20 13.55 2.87
N ASP A 95 -8.35 14.21 3.04
CA ASP A 95 -9.35 13.80 4.02
C ASP A 95 -9.93 12.41 3.70
N GLU A 96 -10.21 12.12 2.42
CA GLU A 96 -10.69 10.82 1.96
C GLU A 96 -9.64 9.73 2.23
N ILE A 97 -8.38 9.98 1.85
CA ILE A 97 -7.28 9.04 2.05
C ILE A 97 -7.00 8.79 3.54
N ARG A 98 -7.10 9.82 4.38
CA ARG A 98 -6.96 9.68 5.83
C ARG A 98 -8.00 8.71 6.41
N GLU A 99 -9.26 8.84 6.00
CA GLU A 99 -10.35 7.96 6.45
C GLU A 99 -10.09 6.51 6.04
N GLU A 100 -9.73 6.29 4.78
CA GLU A 100 -9.43 4.95 4.24
C GLU A 100 -8.24 4.27 4.96
N VAL A 101 -7.18 5.03 5.23
CA VAL A 101 -6.00 4.53 5.96
C VAL A 101 -6.37 4.15 7.39
N GLU A 102 -7.19 4.97 8.06
CA GLU A 102 -7.68 4.69 9.42
C GLU A 102 -8.53 3.41 9.45
N GLU A 103 -9.50 3.28 8.55
CA GLU A 103 -10.34 2.09 8.43
C GLU A 103 -9.50 0.82 8.22
N ARG A 104 -8.53 0.90 7.31
CA ARG A 104 -7.62 -0.23 7.03
C ARG A 104 -6.81 -0.64 8.26
N MET A 105 -6.27 0.31 9.01
CA MET A 105 -5.49 -0.02 10.20
C MET A 105 -6.36 -0.60 11.33
N ILE A 106 -7.61 -0.15 11.47
CA ILE A 106 -8.59 -0.75 12.39
C ILE A 106 -8.91 -2.19 11.99
N GLU A 107 -9.14 -2.44 10.70
CA GLU A 107 -9.37 -3.78 10.15
C GLU A 107 -8.22 -4.73 10.50
N LEU A 108 -6.97 -4.30 10.28
CA LEU A 108 -5.77 -5.09 10.58
C LEU A 108 -5.60 -5.32 12.09
N LYS A 109 -5.87 -4.32 12.92
CA LYS A 109 -5.85 -4.45 14.39
C LYS A 109 -6.84 -5.51 14.87
N ASN A 110 -8.02 -5.58 14.26
CA ASN A 110 -9.05 -6.57 14.59
C ASN A 110 -8.72 -7.96 14.07
N LYS A 111 -8.12 -8.07 12.87
CA LYS A 111 -7.63 -9.35 12.32
C LYS A 111 -6.49 -9.96 13.13
N GLY A 112 -5.54 -9.15 13.58
CA GLY A 112 -4.40 -9.61 14.40
C GLY A 112 -4.81 -10.24 15.74
N LYS A 113 -5.97 -9.87 16.29
CA LYS A 113 -6.55 -10.51 17.48
C LYS A 113 -7.12 -11.92 17.22
N ASN A 114 -7.38 -12.25 15.96
CA ASN A 114 -8.21 -13.40 15.56
C ASN A 114 -7.53 -14.42 14.65
N SER A 115 -6.23 -14.33 14.36
CA SER A 115 -5.58 -15.32 13.48
C SER A 115 -4.16 -15.70 13.88
N ALA A 116 -4.01 -16.94 14.38
CA ALA A 116 -2.80 -17.72 14.23
C ALA A 116 -2.92 -18.54 12.94
N SER A 117 -2.28 -18.10 11.85
CA SER A 117 -2.15 -18.91 10.64
C SER A 117 -0.79 -18.64 10.01
N LEU A 118 0.10 -19.62 10.15
CA LEU A 118 1.35 -19.74 9.44
C LEU A 118 1.04 -20.22 8.02
N LEU A 119 1.08 -19.36 7.01
CA LEU A 119 1.06 -19.83 5.62
C LEU A 119 1.88 -18.95 4.66
N ASP A 120 2.59 -19.68 3.79
CA ASP A 120 3.06 -19.41 2.43
C ASP A 120 3.81 -18.09 2.17
N ILE A 121 5.09 -18.19 1.81
CA ILE A 121 6.02 -17.06 1.59
C ILE A 121 5.47 -16.08 0.53
N GLU A 122 4.71 -16.58 -0.44
CA GLU A 122 4.11 -15.77 -1.52
C GLU A 122 2.78 -15.11 -1.13
N ARG A 123 2.11 -15.62 -0.09
CA ARG A 123 0.83 -15.14 0.43
C ARG A 123 1.04 -14.43 1.77
N LYS A 124 1.90 -13.42 1.76
CA LYS A 124 2.09 -12.60 2.96
C LYS A 124 0.88 -11.70 3.15
N ARG A 125 0.12 -11.91 4.23
CA ARG A 125 -0.94 -10.99 4.62
C ARG A 125 -0.34 -9.72 5.21
N ALA A 126 -0.94 -8.57 4.92
CA ALA A 126 -0.69 -7.33 5.63
C ALA A 126 -0.80 -7.57 7.15
N THR A 127 0.18 -7.14 7.91
CA THR A 127 0.22 -7.27 9.37
C THR A 127 -0.02 -5.93 10.02
N PHE A 128 -0.78 -5.93 11.12
CA PHE A 128 -0.96 -4.73 11.94
C PHE A 128 0.39 -4.26 12.50
N ASN A 129 0.66 -2.95 12.37
CA ASN A 129 1.82 -2.31 12.95
C ASN A 129 1.33 -1.17 13.87
N GLU A 130 1.56 -1.32 15.18
CA GLU A 130 1.09 -0.35 16.18
C GLU A 130 1.70 1.04 15.96
N LYS A 131 2.98 1.13 15.61
CA LYS A 131 3.64 2.43 15.35
C LYS A 131 2.99 3.15 14.16
N VAL A 132 2.77 2.44 13.06
CA VAL A 132 2.09 3.01 11.88
C VAL A 132 0.67 3.46 12.23
N PHE A 133 -0.02 2.76 13.14
CA PHE A 133 -1.35 3.15 13.60
C PHE A 133 -1.33 4.45 14.42
N TYR A 134 -0.38 4.64 15.34
CA TYR A 134 -0.21 5.93 16.02
C TYR A 134 0.07 7.05 15.02
N TYR A 135 0.99 6.82 14.08
CA TYR A 135 1.34 7.83 13.06
C TYR A 135 0.18 8.15 12.11
N THR A 136 -0.70 7.18 11.82
CA THR A 136 -1.93 7.41 11.05
C THR A 136 -2.79 8.49 11.70
N HIS A 137 -3.00 8.39 13.01
CA HIS A 137 -3.79 9.38 13.75
C HIS A 137 -3.02 10.69 13.97
N LEU A 138 -1.71 10.62 14.26
CA LEU A 138 -0.89 11.81 14.49
C LEU A 138 -0.81 12.69 13.24
N LEU A 139 -0.46 12.09 12.10
CA LEU A 139 -0.34 12.80 10.82
C LEU A 139 -1.71 13.16 10.24
N GLY A 140 -2.76 12.41 10.58
CA GLY A 140 -4.15 12.74 10.24
C GLY A 140 -4.75 13.90 11.04
N GLY A 141 -4.03 14.46 12.03
CA GLY A 141 -4.49 15.56 12.87
C GLY A 141 -5.35 15.15 14.07
N ASN A 142 -5.49 13.86 14.35
CA ASN A 142 -6.30 13.31 15.43
C ASN A 142 -5.54 13.30 16.77
N TYR A 143 -5.04 14.47 17.20
CA TYR A 143 -4.14 14.60 18.35
C TYR A 143 -4.74 14.13 19.68
N GLU A 144 -6.02 14.41 19.93
CA GLU A 144 -6.72 13.95 21.14
C GLU A 144 -6.77 12.42 21.20
N LYS A 145 -7.03 11.79 20.06
CA LYS A 145 -7.04 10.33 19.96
C LYS A 145 -5.66 9.75 20.23
N VAL A 146 -4.60 10.36 19.68
CA VAL A 146 -3.21 9.97 19.97
C VAL A 146 -2.89 10.11 21.46
N PHE A 147 -3.27 11.23 22.08
CA PHE A 147 -3.06 11.47 23.50
C PHE A 147 -3.65 10.33 24.36
N HIS A 148 -4.92 9.98 24.14
CA HIS A 148 -5.57 8.87 24.85
C HIS A 148 -4.95 7.51 24.56
N MET A 149 -4.43 7.27 23.36
CA MET A 149 -3.72 6.01 23.08
C MET A 149 -2.37 5.92 23.80
N CYS A 150 -1.76 7.06 24.14
CA CYS A 150 -0.50 7.16 24.87
C CYS A 150 -0.69 7.26 26.40
N GLU A 151 -1.90 7.49 26.91
CA GLU A 151 -2.15 7.51 28.35
C GLU A 151 -1.72 6.18 29.01
N GLY A 152 -0.77 6.26 29.95
CA GLY A 152 -0.22 5.10 30.66
C GLY A 152 0.85 4.30 29.90
N LYS A 153 1.33 4.80 28.75
CA LYS A 153 2.47 4.24 27.99
C LYS A 153 3.55 5.31 27.81
N ASP A 154 4.82 4.90 27.68
CA ASP A 154 5.90 5.84 27.36
C ASP A 154 5.66 6.54 26.00
N PRO A 155 6.04 7.81 25.85
CA PRO A 155 5.75 8.57 24.65
C PRO A 155 6.64 8.10 23.50
N LEU A 156 6.04 7.38 22.55
CA LEU A 156 6.61 7.00 21.26
C LEU A 156 7.89 6.12 21.29
N GLY A 157 8.14 5.40 22.39
CA GLY A 157 9.26 4.47 22.53
C GLY A 157 9.02 3.38 23.54
#